data_AF-A0A3M1F962-F1
#
_entry.id   AF-A0A3M1F962-F1
#
_cell.length_a   1.000
_cell.length_b   1.000
_cell.length_c   1.000
_cell.angle_alpha   90.00
_cell.angle_beta   90.00
_cell.angle_gamma   90.00
#
_symmetry.space_group_name_H-M   'P 1'
#
loop_
_entity.id
_entity.type
_entity.pdbx_description
1 polymer ?
#
loop_
_entity_poly.entity_id
_entity_poly.type
_entity_poly.pdbx_seq_one_letter_code
_entity_poly.pdbx_strand_id
1 'polypeptide(L)'
;MEQFLRSKISQTNIEDIVYATKIYQTLEDLKHNNYGMSVCLGYDSSMSSHVYPMDHDIYAGKDYNVLDNDFKDKLKLSSIYDGAVLVSGQGVLKHSGMYFGHDPIQALFSMGKTLNNQTLWQAYNFCLPVCSRHISAISASFHLPLTYIFVLSEEYSTIRVFHRGKIIYSSFKQEINI
;
A
#
# COMPACT_ATOMS: atom_id res chain seq x y z
N MET A 1 -12.39 -11.46 1.53
CA MET A 1 -11.58 -10.26 1.83
C MET A 1 -12.10 -9.50 3.04
N GLU A 2 -13.37 -9.07 3.07
CA GLU A 2 -13.90 -8.32 4.21
C GLU A 2 -13.74 -9.03 5.56
N GLN A 3 -14.11 -10.32 5.66
CA GLN A 3 -13.86 -11.15 6.84
C GLN A 3 -12.36 -11.26 7.20
N PHE A 4 -11.49 -11.22 6.18
CA PHE A 4 -10.03 -11.26 6.36
C PHE A 4 -9.52 -9.94 6.95
N LEU A 5 -9.91 -8.81 6.36
CA LEU A 5 -9.57 -7.46 6.86
C LEU A 5 -10.10 -7.27 8.28
N ARG A 6 -11.33 -7.71 8.58
CA ARG A 6 -11.91 -7.72 9.93
C ARG A 6 -11.06 -8.49 10.96
N SER A 7 -10.33 -9.52 10.53
CA SER A 7 -9.47 -10.31 11.41
C SER A 7 -8.04 -9.76 11.58
N LYS A 8 -7.61 -8.85 10.70
CA LYS A 8 -6.21 -8.37 10.64
C LYS A 8 -6.06 -6.87 10.89
N ILE A 9 -7.06 -6.08 10.53
CA ILE A 9 -7.17 -4.66 10.90
C ILE A 9 -7.65 -4.62 12.35
N SER A 10 -6.99 -3.82 13.21
CA SER A 10 -7.34 -3.77 14.63
C SER A 10 -8.84 -3.53 14.80
N GLN A 11 -9.49 -4.33 15.64
CA GLN A 11 -10.94 -4.37 15.88
C GLN A 11 -11.56 -3.05 16.41
N THR A 12 -10.77 -1.98 16.50
CA THR A 12 -11.10 -0.72 17.15
C THR A 12 -11.73 0.32 16.22
N ASN A 13 -11.69 0.19 14.89
CA ASN A 13 -12.38 1.14 14.00
C ASN A 13 -13.06 0.45 12.80
N ILE A 14 -14.39 0.42 12.80
CA ILE A 14 -15.20 -0.14 11.70
C ILE A 14 -14.99 0.63 10.39
N GLU A 15 -14.74 1.94 10.48
CA GLU A 15 -14.55 2.80 9.31
C GLU A 15 -13.30 2.41 8.51
N ASP A 16 -12.20 2.07 9.18
CA ASP A 16 -10.96 1.60 8.53
C ASP A 16 -11.24 0.35 7.67
N ILE A 17 -12.08 -0.56 8.13
CA ILE A 17 -12.47 -1.77 7.39
C ILE A 17 -13.28 -1.41 6.15
N VAL A 18 -14.20 -0.45 6.26
CA VAL A 18 -15.02 0.01 5.14
C VAL A 18 -14.12 0.65 4.07
N TYR A 19 -13.22 1.56 4.46
CA TYR A 19 -12.28 2.20 3.55
C TYR A 19 -11.30 1.20 2.92
N ALA A 20 -10.72 0.31 3.72
CA ALA A 20 -9.85 -0.77 3.22
C ALA A 20 -10.56 -1.68 2.21
N THR A 21 -11.83 -2.02 2.49
CA THR A 21 -12.64 -2.85 1.59
C THR A 21 -12.92 -2.12 0.28
N LYS A 22 -13.30 -0.85 0.34
CA LYS A 22 -13.55 -0.02 -0.85
C LYS A 22 -12.30 0.17 -1.70
N ILE A 23 -11.14 0.44 -1.08
CA ILE A 23 -9.84 0.51 -1.77
C ILE A 23 -9.55 -0.82 -2.47
N TYR A 24 -9.65 -1.95 -1.76
CA TYR A 24 -9.42 -3.26 -2.34
C TYR A 24 -10.35 -3.56 -3.53
N GLN A 25 -11.65 -3.31 -3.39
CA GLN A 25 -12.61 -3.50 -4.49
C GLN A 25 -12.26 -2.64 -5.70
N THR A 26 -11.84 -1.41 -5.47
CA THR A 26 -11.42 -0.49 -6.54
C THR A 26 -10.15 -0.99 -7.23
N LEU A 27 -9.19 -1.54 -6.49
CA LEU A 27 -7.99 -2.15 -7.07
C LEU A 27 -8.31 -3.44 -7.84
N GLU A 28 -9.24 -4.26 -7.35
CA GLU A 28 -9.72 -5.46 -8.05
C GLU A 28 -10.37 -5.10 -9.40
N ASP A 29 -11.16 -4.03 -9.42
CA ASP A 29 -11.75 -3.45 -10.62
C ASP A 29 -10.70 -2.94 -11.63
N LEU A 30 -9.55 -2.47 -11.13
CA LEU A 30 -8.49 -1.87 -11.94
C LEU A 30 -7.42 -2.87 -12.39
N LYS A 31 -7.31 -4.05 -11.77
CA LYS A 31 -6.18 -4.99 -11.96
C LYS A 31 -5.94 -5.48 -13.39
N HIS A 32 -6.97 -5.43 -14.23
CA HIS A 32 -6.91 -5.88 -15.63
C HIS A 32 -6.47 -4.80 -16.63
N ASN A 33 -6.11 -3.60 -16.14
CA ASN A 33 -5.73 -2.48 -17.00
C ASN A 33 -4.20 -2.28 -17.11
N ASN A 34 -3.38 -3.26 -16.69
CA ASN A 34 -1.91 -3.22 -16.74
C ASN A 34 -1.31 -1.97 -16.06
N TYR A 35 -1.79 -1.63 -14.87
CA TYR A 35 -1.21 -0.56 -14.06
C TYR A 35 -0.67 -1.10 -12.74
N GLY A 36 0.50 -0.63 -12.33
CA GLY A 36 0.98 -0.78 -10.95
C GLY A 36 0.50 0.37 -10.08
N MET A 37 0.04 0.07 -8.86
CA MET A 37 -0.49 1.11 -7.96
C MET A 37 -0.08 0.84 -6.51
N SER A 38 0.16 1.90 -5.74
CA SER A 38 0.32 1.84 -4.29
C SER A 38 -0.63 2.82 -3.61
N VAL A 39 -1.40 2.35 -2.63
CA VAL A 39 -2.34 3.16 -1.85
C VAL A 39 -2.05 2.95 -0.38
N CYS A 40 -1.74 4.02 0.35
CA CYS A 40 -1.48 4.00 1.79
C CYS A 40 -2.69 4.57 2.54
N LEU A 41 -3.43 3.71 3.22
CA LEU A 41 -4.53 4.09 4.12
C LEU A 41 -3.99 4.37 5.53
N GLY A 42 -4.50 5.42 6.18
CA GLY A 42 -4.11 5.80 7.54
C GLY A 42 -2.99 6.84 7.60
N TYR A 43 -2.73 7.55 6.49
CA TYR A 43 -1.75 8.63 6.47
C TYR A 43 -2.14 9.75 7.43
N ASP A 44 -1.15 10.26 8.17
CA ASP A 44 -1.26 11.43 9.03
C ASP A 44 -0.09 12.39 8.77
N SER A 45 -0.33 13.69 8.94
CA SER A 45 0.69 14.74 8.70
C SER A 45 1.96 14.60 9.55
N SER A 46 1.88 13.95 10.71
CA SER A 46 3.06 13.59 11.53
C SER A 46 4.02 12.64 10.82
N MET A 47 3.56 11.93 9.78
CA MET A 47 4.37 11.01 8.97
C MET A 47 5.09 11.69 7.80
N SER A 48 4.95 13.01 7.63
CA SER A 48 5.54 13.77 6.51
C SER A 48 7.07 13.67 6.41
N SER A 49 7.78 13.39 7.50
CA SER A 49 9.24 13.13 7.48
C SER A 49 9.63 11.79 6.84
N HIS A 50 8.66 10.94 6.53
CA HIS A 50 8.84 9.62 5.94
C HIS A 50 8.30 9.52 4.51
N VAL A 51 7.56 10.53 4.05
CA VAL A 51 6.87 10.50 2.78
C VAL A 51 7.09 11.82 2.05
N TYR A 52 7.66 11.75 0.86
CA TYR A 52 8.13 12.91 0.11
C TYR A 52 7.33 13.06 -1.18
N PRO A 53 6.87 14.28 -1.53
CA PRO A 53 6.25 14.49 -2.82
C PRO A 53 7.29 14.29 -3.93
N MET A 54 6.89 13.59 -4.98
CA MET A 54 7.57 13.69 -6.27
C MET A 54 6.99 14.88 -7.06
N ASP A 55 7.29 14.97 -8.35
CA ASP A 55 6.95 16.14 -9.16
C ASP A 55 5.43 16.31 -9.43
N HIS A 56 4.58 15.35 -9.03
CA HIS A 56 3.19 15.25 -9.51
C HIS A 56 2.15 14.88 -8.43
N ASP A 57 2.05 15.69 -7.37
CA ASP A 57 0.91 15.61 -6.45
C ASP A 57 -0.32 16.37 -6.99
N ILE A 58 -1.22 15.65 -7.66
CA ILE A 58 -2.43 16.21 -8.27
C ILE A 58 -3.58 16.37 -7.26
N TYR A 59 -3.40 15.93 -6.01
CA TYR A 59 -4.43 15.99 -4.97
C TYR A 59 -4.06 16.85 -3.76
N ALA A 60 -2.86 17.43 -3.73
CA ALA A 60 -2.48 18.45 -2.76
C ALA A 60 -3.60 19.49 -2.56
N GLY A 61 -4.06 19.62 -1.31
CA GLY A 61 -5.09 20.60 -0.92
C GLY A 61 -6.51 20.27 -1.41
N LYS A 62 -6.76 19.07 -1.93
CA LYS A 62 -8.10 18.59 -2.30
C LYS A 62 -8.56 17.55 -1.29
N ASP A 63 -9.87 17.51 -1.04
CA ASP A 63 -10.49 16.51 -0.18
C ASP A 63 -11.45 15.66 -1.04
N TYR A 64 -11.05 14.43 -1.33
CA TYR A 64 -11.90 13.41 -1.97
C TYR A 64 -12.07 12.22 -1.04
N ASN A 65 -13.29 11.71 -0.87
CA ASN A 65 -13.53 10.57 -0.02
C ASN A 65 -13.41 9.26 -0.80
N VAL A 66 -12.83 8.21 -0.21
CA VAL A 66 -12.75 6.89 -0.85
C VAL A 66 -14.12 6.28 -1.14
N LEU A 67 -15.16 6.71 -0.43
CA LEU A 67 -16.53 6.25 -0.62
C LEU A 67 -17.23 6.97 -1.78
N ASP A 68 -16.64 8.03 -2.33
CA ASP A 68 -17.21 8.75 -3.46
C ASP A 68 -17.28 7.85 -4.70
N ASN A 69 -18.31 8.09 -5.53
CA ASN A 69 -18.54 7.27 -6.72
C ASN A 69 -17.42 7.41 -7.77
N ASP A 70 -16.74 8.56 -7.80
CA ASP A 70 -15.65 8.85 -8.72
C ASP A 70 -14.27 8.42 -8.19
N PHE A 71 -14.18 7.83 -6.98
CA PHE A 71 -12.90 7.42 -6.38
C PHE A 71 -12.08 6.49 -7.29
N LYS A 72 -12.75 5.61 -8.05
CA LYS A 72 -12.12 4.74 -9.05
C LYS A 72 -11.42 5.54 -10.14
N ASP A 73 -12.06 6.57 -10.65
CA ASP A 73 -11.50 7.44 -11.69
C ASP A 73 -10.33 8.26 -11.15
N LYS A 74 -10.39 8.67 -9.87
CA LYS A 74 -9.26 9.33 -9.19
C LYS A 74 -8.05 8.40 -9.04
N LEU A 75 -8.25 7.16 -8.60
CA LEU A 75 -7.16 6.18 -8.53
C LEU A 75 -6.60 5.85 -9.92
N LYS A 76 -7.46 5.73 -10.94
CA LYS A 76 -7.03 5.53 -12.33
C LYS A 76 -6.21 6.71 -12.84
N LEU A 77 -6.60 7.95 -12.56
CA LEU A 77 -5.82 9.13 -12.94
C LEU A 77 -4.45 9.13 -12.23
N SER A 78 -4.40 8.68 -10.98
CA SER A 78 -3.16 8.58 -10.20
C SER A 78 -2.17 7.59 -10.79
N SER A 79 -2.65 6.53 -11.47
CA SER A 79 -1.80 5.47 -12.01
C SER A 79 -0.91 5.90 -13.18
N ILE A 80 -1.12 7.12 -13.69
CA ILE A 80 -0.26 7.73 -14.72
C ILE A 80 1.07 8.21 -14.11
N TYR A 81 1.07 8.46 -12.80
CA TYR A 81 2.22 9.00 -12.08
C TYR A 81 2.88 7.94 -11.22
N ASP A 82 4.21 7.97 -11.14
CA ASP A 82 4.95 7.13 -10.21
C ASP A 82 4.70 7.55 -8.76
N GLY A 83 4.61 6.56 -7.87
CA GLY A 83 4.48 6.77 -6.43
C GLY A 83 3.24 6.14 -5.80
N ALA A 84 3.00 6.56 -4.57
CA ALA A 84 1.86 6.16 -3.76
C ALA A 84 0.79 7.25 -3.68
N VAL A 85 -0.46 6.80 -3.56
CA VAL A 85 -1.60 7.62 -3.17
C VAL A 85 -1.73 7.53 -1.65
N LEU A 86 -1.86 8.67 -0.97
CA LEU A 86 -2.04 8.73 0.48
C LEU A 86 -3.48 9.03 0.82
N VAL A 87 -4.07 8.19 1.67
CA VAL A 87 -5.43 8.30 2.18
C VAL A 87 -5.37 8.39 3.69
N SER A 88 -6.03 9.38 4.29
CA SER A 88 -6.08 9.54 5.74
C SER A 88 -6.87 8.42 6.43
N GLY A 89 -6.79 8.34 7.76
CA GLY A 89 -7.61 7.39 8.53
C GLY A 89 -9.13 7.58 8.35
N GLN A 90 -9.56 8.79 7.97
CA GLN A 90 -10.95 9.14 7.69
C GLN A 90 -11.35 8.88 6.23
N GLY A 91 -10.54 8.14 5.47
CA GLY A 91 -10.84 7.80 4.09
C GLY A 91 -10.76 8.99 3.14
N VAL A 92 -9.99 10.03 3.45
CA VAL A 92 -9.81 11.18 2.56
C VAL A 92 -8.50 11.03 1.79
N LEU A 93 -8.56 11.05 0.46
CA LEU A 93 -7.40 11.12 -0.42
C LEU A 93 -6.73 12.48 -0.24
N LYS A 94 -5.48 12.49 0.23
CA LYS A 94 -4.71 13.71 0.53
C LYS A 94 -3.65 14.03 -0.51
N HIS A 95 -2.99 13.00 -1.05
CA HIS A 95 -1.83 13.17 -1.93
C HIS A 95 -1.75 12.05 -2.98
N SER A 96 -1.13 12.33 -4.12
CA SER A 96 -0.62 11.33 -5.07
C SER A 96 0.85 11.57 -5.38
N GLY A 97 1.49 10.61 -6.06
CA GLY A 97 2.87 10.80 -6.51
C GLY A 97 3.86 10.83 -5.36
N MET A 98 3.58 10.11 -4.28
CA MET A 98 4.37 10.17 -3.05
C MET A 98 5.41 9.06 -3.00
N TYR A 99 6.63 9.39 -2.59
CA TYR A 99 7.73 8.46 -2.38
C TYR A 99 7.90 8.14 -0.90
N PHE A 100 8.00 6.85 -0.55
CA PHE A 100 8.35 6.43 0.80
C PHE A 100 9.87 6.49 0.99
N GLY A 101 10.37 7.40 1.82
CA GLY A 101 11.79 7.70 1.97
C GLY A 101 12.58 6.73 2.86
N HIS A 102 12.28 5.44 2.80
CA HIS A 102 12.94 4.43 3.63
C HIS A 102 13.92 3.60 2.81
N ASP A 103 15.12 3.37 3.34
CA ASP A 103 16.08 2.40 2.81
C ASP A 103 15.53 0.98 3.06
N PRO A 104 15.19 0.23 2.00
CA PRO A 104 14.59 -1.09 2.17
C PRO A 104 15.52 -2.12 2.81
N ILE A 105 16.84 -1.96 2.71
CA ILE A 105 17.79 -2.90 3.33
C ILE A 105 17.86 -2.62 4.84
N GLN A 106 17.90 -1.36 5.24
CA GLN A 106 17.86 -0.99 6.65
C GLN A 106 16.54 -1.38 7.31
N ALA A 107 15.42 -1.19 6.62
CA ALA A 107 14.10 -1.63 7.09
C ALA A 107 14.08 -3.16 7.27
N LEU A 108 14.61 -3.92 6.32
CA LEU A 108 14.71 -5.39 6.39
C LEU A 108 15.48 -5.84 7.63
N PHE A 109 16.65 -5.25 7.88
CA PHE A 109 17.48 -5.59 9.03
C PHE A 109 16.83 -5.18 10.36
N SER A 110 16.14 -4.04 10.38
CA SER A 110 15.36 -3.58 11.54
C SER A 110 14.20 -4.51 11.88
N MET A 111 13.68 -5.26 10.89
CA MET A 111 12.70 -6.33 11.09
C MET A 111 13.33 -7.65 11.57
N GLY A 112 14.65 -7.69 11.81
CA GLY A 112 15.37 -8.90 12.22
C GLY A 112 15.59 -9.91 11.10
N LYS A 113 15.42 -9.49 9.84
CA LYS A 113 15.66 -10.32 8.65
C LYS A 113 17.09 -10.13 8.15
N THR A 114 17.57 -11.06 7.34
CA THR A 114 18.92 -11.06 6.77
C THR A 114 18.85 -11.41 5.28
N LEU A 115 19.79 -10.93 4.47
CA LEU A 115 19.78 -11.19 3.03
C LEU A 115 20.30 -12.59 2.67
N ASN A 116 21.28 -13.17 3.39
CA ASN A 116 21.78 -14.56 3.26
C ASN A 116 21.73 -15.19 1.85
N ASN A 117 22.35 -14.55 0.85
CA ASN A 117 22.36 -14.96 -0.58
C ASN A 117 20.98 -15.02 -1.28
N GLN A 118 19.94 -14.47 -0.66
CA GLN A 118 18.62 -14.28 -1.23
C GLN A 118 18.56 -12.94 -1.98
N THR A 119 17.61 -12.82 -2.90
CA THR A 119 17.22 -11.51 -3.43
C THR A 119 16.46 -10.72 -2.37
N LEU A 120 16.41 -9.38 -2.52
CA LEU A 120 15.71 -8.53 -1.56
C LEU A 120 14.23 -8.90 -1.40
N TRP A 121 13.54 -9.23 -2.50
CA TRP A 121 12.14 -9.67 -2.43
C TRP A 121 11.97 -11.00 -1.69
N GLN A 122 12.89 -11.94 -1.86
CA GLN A 122 12.87 -13.21 -1.12
C GLN A 122 13.03 -12.97 0.37
N ALA A 123 13.94 -12.08 0.77
CA ALA A 123 14.15 -11.74 2.18
C ALA A 123 12.91 -11.09 2.83
N TYR A 124 12.08 -10.40 2.03
CA TYR A 124 10.77 -9.89 2.43
C TYR A 124 9.64 -10.93 2.40
N ASN A 125 9.94 -12.21 2.15
CA ASN A 125 9.00 -13.33 2.06
C ASN A 125 8.00 -13.23 0.89
N PHE A 126 8.30 -12.50 -0.17
CA PHE A 126 7.50 -12.59 -1.40
C PHE A 126 7.73 -13.95 -2.07
N CYS A 127 6.67 -14.57 -2.61
CA CYS A 127 6.79 -15.84 -3.33
C CYS A 127 7.06 -15.64 -4.82
N LEU A 128 6.78 -14.45 -5.35
CA LEU A 128 7.07 -14.05 -6.71
C LEU A 128 8.09 -12.92 -6.72
N PRO A 129 8.90 -12.78 -7.80
CA PRO A 129 9.67 -11.56 -8.02
C PRO A 129 8.76 -10.34 -7.95
N VAL A 130 9.20 -9.28 -7.28
CA VAL A 130 8.45 -8.02 -7.22
C VAL A 130 9.35 -6.82 -7.49
N CYS A 131 8.76 -5.76 -8.04
CA CYS A 131 9.44 -4.50 -8.31
C CYS A 131 9.61 -3.63 -7.05
N SER A 132 10.32 -2.51 -7.21
CA SER A 132 10.63 -1.53 -6.17
C SER A 132 9.40 -1.03 -5.41
N ARG A 133 8.23 -0.92 -6.07
CA ARG A 133 6.96 -0.51 -5.45
C ARG A 133 6.57 -1.39 -4.26
N HIS A 134 6.71 -2.71 -4.40
CA HIS A 134 6.36 -3.66 -3.35
C HIS A 134 7.34 -3.59 -2.18
N ILE A 135 8.64 -3.52 -2.51
CA ILE A 135 9.74 -3.42 -1.54
C ILE A 135 9.62 -2.12 -0.73
N SER A 136 9.37 -1.00 -1.41
CA SER A 136 9.14 0.30 -0.78
C SER A 136 7.91 0.27 0.12
N ALA A 137 6.79 -0.30 -0.35
CA ALA A 137 5.56 -0.38 0.42
C ALA A 137 5.67 -1.26 1.69
N ILE A 138 6.28 -2.44 1.61
CA ILE A 138 6.45 -3.27 2.82
C ILE A 138 7.42 -2.63 3.82
N SER A 139 8.51 -2.01 3.33
CA SER A 139 9.46 -1.25 4.17
C SER A 139 8.77 -0.07 4.85
N ALA A 140 8.00 0.71 4.10
CA ALA A 140 7.24 1.84 4.63
C ALA A 140 6.23 1.40 5.68
N SER A 141 5.52 0.29 5.46
CA SER A 141 4.53 -0.20 6.43
C SER A 141 5.12 -0.55 7.80
N PHE A 142 6.42 -0.85 7.88
CA PHE A 142 7.13 -1.06 9.14
C PHE A 142 7.36 0.24 9.92
N HIS A 143 7.76 1.30 9.22
CA HIS A 143 8.00 2.63 9.80
C HIS A 143 6.71 3.44 10.01
N LEU A 144 5.63 3.07 9.31
CA LEU A 144 4.31 3.68 9.38
C LEU A 144 3.31 2.70 10.03
N PRO A 145 3.44 2.38 11.33
CA PRO A 145 2.78 1.23 11.97
C PRO A 145 1.26 1.33 12.11
N LEU A 146 0.69 2.49 11.79
CA LEU A 146 -0.76 2.75 11.77
C LEU A 146 -1.36 2.69 10.36
N THR A 147 -0.56 2.36 9.35
CA THR A 147 -1.00 2.36 7.95
C THR A 147 -1.25 0.96 7.41
N TYR A 148 -2.13 0.87 6.41
CA TYR A 148 -2.28 -0.28 5.54
C TYR A 148 -1.90 0.12 4.14
N ILE A 149 -0.88 -0.53 3.58
CA ILE A 149 -0.38 -0.18 2.25
C ILE A 149 -0.79 -1.27 1.27
N PHE A 150 -1.69 -0.92 0.36
CA PHE A 150 -2.16 -1.77 -0.72
C PHE A 150 -1.25 -1.59 -1.92
N VAL A 151 -0.85 -2.68 -2.56
CA VAL A 151 -0.11 -2.65 -3.81
C VAL A 151 -0.78 -3.55 -4.83
N LEU A 152 -1.09 -2.99 -5.99
CA LEU A 152 -1.45 -3.71 -7.21
C LEU A 152 -0.19 -3.86 -8.06
N SER A 153 0.18 -5.11 -8.36
CA SER A 153 1.27 -5.44 -9.28
C SER A 153 0.82 -5.30 -10.72
N GLU A 154 1.64 -4.63 -11.52
CA GLU A 154 1.47 -4.53 -12.97
C GLU A 154 1.77 -5.87 -13.65
N GLU A 155 2.78 -6.58 -13.15
CA GLU A 155 3.36 -7.77 -13.76
C GLU A 155 2.49 -9.02 -13.58
N TYR A 156 1.83 -9.13 -12.43
CA TYR A 156 1.09 -10.34 -12.04
C TYR A 156 -0.39 -10.09 -11.75
N SER A 157 -0.87 -8.85 -11.86
CA SER A 157 -2.24 -8.44 -11.46
C SER A 157 -2.60 -8.91 -10.03
N THR A 158 -1.60 -8.99 -9.15
CA THR A 158 -1.75 -9.42 -7.76
C THR A 158 -1.92 -8.21 -6.86
N ILE A 159 -2.78 -8.35 -5.85
CA ILE A 159 -2.98 -7.33 -4.82
C ILE A 159 -2.38 -7.85 -3.53
N ARG A 160 -1.50 -7.06 -2.93
CA ARG A 160 -0.91 -7.31 -1.62
C ARG A 160 -1.26 -6.18 -0.68
N VAL A 161 -1.43 -6.51 0.60
CA VAL A 161 -1.62 -5.51 1.66
C VAL A 161 -0.54 -5.71 2.70
N PHE A 162 0.15 -4.62 3.02
CA PHE A 162 1.23 -4.59 3.99
C PHE A 162 0.83 -3.82 5.24
N HIS A 163 1.26 -4.33 6.39
CA HIS A 163 1.11 -3.67 7.68
C HIS A 163 2.25 -4.11 8.59
N ARG A 164 2.93 -3.15 9.24
CA ARG A 164 4.02 -3.40 10.19
C ARG A 164 5.12 -4.31 9.63
N GLY A 165 5.51 -4.08 8.37
CA GLY A 165 6.56 -4.85 7.70
C GLY A 165 6.17 -6.27 7.28
N LYS A 166 4.88 -6.60 7.30
CA LYS A 166 4.38 -7.94 6.98
C LYS A 166 3.38 -7.89 5.84
N ILE A 167 3.39 -8.94 5.02
CA ILE A 167 2.31 -9.23 4.07
C ILE A 167 1.13 -9.72 4.91
N ILE A 168 0.17 -8.83 5.17
CA ILE A 168 -1.04 -9.25 5.88
C ILE A 168 -2.03 -9.86 4.91
N TYR A 169 -2.06 -9.50 3.64
CA TYR A 169 -2.91 -10.14 2.63
C TYR A 169 -2.17 -10.26 1.30
N SER A 170 -2.47 -11.31 0.54
CA SER A 170 -2.13 -11.42 -0.86
C SER A 170 -3.22 -12.15 -1.64
N SER A 171 -3.54 -11.67 -2.84
CA SER A 171 -4.38 -12.43 -3.78
C SER A 171 -3.62 -13.62 -4.40
N PHE A 172 -2.29 -13.67 -4.25
CA PHE A 172 -1.46 -14.84 -4.54
C PHE A 172 -1.40 -15.76 -3.31
N LYS A 173 -2.21 -16.83 -3.33
CA LYS A 173 -2.50 -17.66 -2.15
C LYS A 173 -1.28 -18.24 -1.45
N GLN A 174 -0.16 -18.48 -2.15
CA GLN A 174 1.06 -19.04 -1.57
C GLN A 174 1.78 -18.08 -0.60
N GLU A 175 1.46 -16.78 -0.58
CA GLU A 175 2.12 -15.79 0.30
C GLU A 175 1.43 -15.62 1.66
N ILE A 176 0.23 -16.16 1.83
CA ILE A 176 -0.44 -16.22 3.13
C ILE A 176 -0.04 -17.57 3.73
N ASN A 177 0.62 -17.56 4.91
CA ASN A 177 1.12 -18.69 5.73
C ASN A 177 2.65 -18.77 5.93
N ILE A 178 3.41 -17.68 5.69
CA ILE A 178 4.86 -17.59 5.99
C ILE A 178 5.10 -16.71 7.22
#